data_AF-A0A7Y5NJI4-F1
#
_entry.id   AF-A0A7Y5NJI4-F1
#
_cell.length_a   1.000
_cell.length_b   1.000
_cell.length_c   1.000
_cell.angle_alpha   90.00
_cell.angle_beta   90.00
_cell.angle_gamma   90.00
#
_symmetry.space_group_name_H-M   'P 1'
#
loop_
_entity.id
_entity.type
_entity.pdbx_description
1 polymer ?
#
loop_
_entity_poly.entity_id
_entity_poly.type
_entity_poly.pdbx_seq_one_letter_code
_entity_poly.pdbx_strand_id
1 'polypeptide(L)'
;MTTPSSTTRTDPPLAADEATTLVAFLDYHRDTLRLKTEGLTAEQLGRRLPPSTLTLGALLKHVALNEASWFGRVLHGREMPEPWASADWDADRDWEMTSAAHDSPDELRRLMDESVEQARRDIDAALAEGGLDFLSAKQSRKENRQFTLRWILLHMIEEYARHNGHADFLRENVDGVTGE
;
A
#
# COMPACT_ATOMS: atom_id res chain seq x y z
N MET A 1 9.87 1.69 27.98
CA MET A 1 8.62 2.14 27.34
C MET A 1 9.00 3.21 26.34
N THR A 2 9.27 2.80 25.11
CA THR A 2 9.44 3.70 23.98
C THR A 2 8.03 4.14 23.61
N THR A 3 7.74 5.43 23.73
CA THR A 3 6.49 5.99 23.20
C THR A 3 6.43 5.62 21.71
N PRO A 4 5.38 4.94 21.21
CA PRO A 4 5.25 4.72 19.79
C PRO A 4 5.25 6.10 19.13
N SER A 5 6.12 6.29 18.14
CA SER A 5 6.13 7.50 17.31
C SER A 5 4.74 7.61 16.69
N SER A 6 3.96 8.63 17.08
CA SER A 6 2.63 8.82 16.52
C SER A 6 2.79 9.07 15.02
N THR A 7 2.11 8.29 14.20
CA THR A 7 2.09 8.53 12.76
C THR A 7 1.59 9.96 12.52
N THR A 8 2.32 10.73 11.71
CA THR A 8 1.92 12.10 11.34
C THR A 8 1.61 12.10 9.87
N ARG A 9 0.34 12.30 9.52
CA ARG A 9 -0.09 12.47 8.13
C ARG A 9 0.10 13.91 7.70
N THR A 10 0.71 14.11 6.54
CA THR A 10 0.92 15.44 5.95
C THR A 10 -0.05 15.67 4.80
N ASP A 11 -0.76 16.79 4.81
CA ASP A 11 -1.64 17.16 3.70
C ASP A 11 -0.83 17.50 2.43
N PRO A 12 -1.32 17.11 1.24
CA PRO A 12 -0.68 17.48 -0.03
C PRO A 12 -0.63 19.01 -0.20
N PRO A 13 0.44 19.56 -0.83
CA PRO A 13 0.57 20.99 -1.03
C PRO A 13 -0.54 21.52 -1.95
N LEU A 14 -1.08 22.71 -1.64
CA LEU A 14 -2.13 23.35 -2.43
C LEU A 14 -1.67 23.79 -3.82
N ALA A 15 -0.36 24.02 -4.01
CA ALA A 15 0.23 24.44 -5.27
C ALA A 15 1.66 23.87 -5.39
N ALA A 16 1.82 22.86 -6.24
CA ALA A 16 3.10 22.27 -6.62
C ALA A 16 3.04 21.77 -8.07
N ASP A 17 4.16 21.28 -8.61
CA ASP A 17 4.14 20.59 -9.90
C ASP A 17 3.39 19.24 -9.82
N GLU A 18 3.09 18.66 -10.99
CA GLU A 18 2.31 17.43 -11.11
C GLU A 18 2.95 16.25 -10.35
N ALA A 19 4.27 16.08 -10.45
CA ALA A 19 4.96 14.95 -9.84
C ALA A 19 4.95 15.07 -8.32
N THR A 20 5.30 16.25 -7.80
CA THR A 20 5.23 16.56 -6.37
C THR A 20 3.83 16.34 -5.81
N THR A 21 2.80 16.77 -6.55
CA THR A 21 1.40 16.60 -6.14
C THR A 21 1.01 15.14 -6.05
N LEU A 22 1.29 14.33 -7.08
CA LEU A 22 0.96 12.90 -7.10
C LEU A 22 1.66 12.13 -5.97
N VAL A 23 2.96 12.37 -5.75
CA VAL A 23 3.72 11.72 -4.68
C VAL A 23 3.18 12.11 -3.31
N ALA A 24 2.87 13.39 -3.09
CA ALA A 24 2.31 13.85 -1.82
C ALA A 24 0.92 13.26 -1.53
N PHE A 25 0.05 13.11 -2.54
CA PHE A 25 -1.24 12.42 -2.36
C PHE A 25 -1.07 10.93 -2.05
N LEU A 26 -0.13 10.25 -2.70
CA LEU A 26 0.16 8.85 -2.39
C LEU A 26 0.65 8.70 -0.93
N ASP A 27 1.53 9.59 -0.49
CA ASP A 27 2.04 9.62 0.89
C ASP A 27 0.95 9.91 1.91
N TYR A 28 0.10 10.90 1.65
CA TYR A 28 -1.08 11.18 2.48
C TYR A 28 -1.94 9.93 2.70
N HIS A 29 -2.17 9.15 1.64
CA HIS A 29 -2.98 7.94 1.75
C HIS A 29 -2.25 6.77 2.44
N ARG A 30 -0.94 6.64 2.26
CA ARG A 30 -0.11 5.69 3.04
C ARG A 30 -0.20 6.00 4.54
N ASP A 31 -0.04 7.26 4.89
CA ASP A 31 -0.14 7.74 6.27
C ASP A 31 -1.55 7.60 6.85
N THR A 32 -2.58 7.77 6.02
CA THR A 32 -3.95 7.49 6.42
C THR A 32 -4.11 6.04 6.88
N LEU A 33 -3.63 5.06 6.10
CA LEU A 33 -3.74 3.65 6.49
C LEU A 33 -2.92 3.34 7.76
N ARG A 34 -1.73 3.95 7.90
CA ARG A 34 -0.91 3.84 9.12
C ARG A 34 -1.70 4.30 10.34
N LEU A 35 -2.32 5.48 10.28
CA LEU A 35 -3.19 5.98 11.36
C LEU A 35 -4.34 5.03 11.68
N LYS A 36 -5.00 4.46 10.65
CA LYS A 36 -6.12 3.51 10.84
C LYS A 36 -5.70 2.23 11.53
N THR A 37 -4.43 1.86 11.49
CA THR A 37 -3.91 0.61 12.07
C THR A 37 -3.00 0.82 13.28
N GLU A 38 -2.76 2.08 13.65
CA GLU A 38 -1.93 2.47 14.76
C GLU A 38 -2.52 2.01 16.10
N GLY A 39 -1.66 1.48 16.97
CA GLY A 39 -2.03 1.03 18.31
C GLY A 39 -2.89 -0.24 18.38
N LEU A 40 -3.30 -0.81 17.24
CA LEU A 40 -4.16 -1.99 17.22
C LEU A 40 -3.40 -3.28 17.55
N THR A 41 -4.03 -4.12 18.36
CA THR A 41 -3.59 -5.48 18.68
C THR A 41 -3.86 -6.45 17.51
N ALA A 42 -3.31 -7.67 17.60
CA ALA A 42 -3.53 -8.72 16.59
C ALA A 42 -5.03 -9.08 16.45
N GLU A 43 -5.75 -9.21 17.57
CA GLU A 43 -7.19 -9.50 17.57
C GLU A 43 -7.98 -8.38 16.87
N GLN A 44 -7.63 -7.12 17.14
CA GLN A 44 -8.27 -5.97 16.52
C GLN A 44 -7.97 -5.86 15.03
N LEU A 45 -6.70 -6.06 14.61
CA LEU A 45 -6.33 -6.08 13.20
C LEU A 45 -7.02 -7.22 12.43
N GLY A 46 -7.27 -8.35 13.09
CA GLY A 46 -7.96 -9.51 12.52
C GLY A 46 -9.49 -9.46 12.62
N ARG A 47 -10.08 -8.39 13.19
CA ARG A 47 -11.52 -8.28 13.36
C ARG A 47 -12.21 -8.06 12.01
N ARG A 48 -13.25 -8.87 11.76
CA ARG A 48 -14.06 -8.84 10.53
C ARG A 48 -15.31 -7.97 10.70
N LEU A 49 -15.85 -7.50 9.58
CA LEU A 49 -17.14 -6.81 9.50
C LEU A 49 -18.13 -7.63 8.63
N PRO A 50 -18.96 -8.50 9.23
CA PRO A 50 -19.89 -9.33 8.48
C PRO A 50 -20.83 -8.52 7.58
N PRO A 51 -21.17 -9.01 6.37
CA PRO A 51 -20.81 -10.32 5.82
C PRO A 51 -19.40 -10.39 5.21
N SER A 52 -18.65 -9.29 5.21
CA SER A 52 -17.29 -9.25 4.68
C SER A 52 -16.31 -10.03 5.56
N THR A 53 -15.33 -10.67 4.91
CA THR A 53 -14.18 -11.32 5.56
C THR A 53 -12.96 -10.42 5.65
N LEU A 54 -13.03 -9.20 5.11
CA LEU A 54 -11.94 -8.23 5.10
C LEU A 54 -11.56 -7.80 6.52
N THR A 55 -10.26 -7.55 6.73
CA THR A 55 -9.68 -7.12 8.01
C THR A 55 -8.64 -6.03 7.78
N LEU A 56 -8.34 -5.23 8.80
CA LEU A 56 -7.30 -4.19 8.72
C LEU A 56 -5.91 -4.80 8.50
N GLY A 57 -5.63 -5.97 9.11
CA GLY A 57 -4.37 -6.68 8.90
C GLY A 57 -4.20 -7.15 7.45
N ALA A 58 -5.26 -7.68 6.84
CA ALA A 58 -5.26 -8.06 5.43
C ALA A 58 -5.01 -6.85 4.51
N LEU A 59 -5.63 -5.70 4.80
CA LEU A 59 -5.41 -4.47 4.04
C LEU A 59 -3.95 -4.00 4.11
N LEU A 60 -3.30 -4.04 5.27
CA LEU A 60 -1.87 -3.72 5.40
C LEU A 60 -1.00 -4.60 4.51
N LYS A 61 -1.20 -5.92 4.57
CA LYS A 61 -0.42 -6.87 3.78
C LYS A 61 -0.66 -6.70 2.27
N HIS A 62 -1.91 -6.44 1.89
CA HIS A 62 -2.29 -6.21 0.50
C HIS A 62 -1.66 -4.96 -0.10
N VAL A 63 -1.71 -3.81 0.59
CA VAL A 63 -1.06 -2.61 0.05
C VAL A 63 0.46 -2.76 -0.01
N ALA A 64 1.08 -3.48 0.95
CA ALA A 64 2.50 -3.77 0.93
C ALA A 64 2.90 -4.63 -0.29
N LEU A 65 2.06 -5.59 -0.69
CA LEU A 65 2.22 -6.33 -1.94
C LEU A 65 2.11 -5.40 -3.16
N ASN A 66 1.09 -4.53 -3.19
CA ASN A 66 0.86 -3.62 -4.32
C ASN A 66 2.03 -2.67 -4.53
N GLU A 67 2.61 -2.12 -3.47
CA GLU A 67 3.82 -1.29 -3.52
C GLU A 67 4.98 -2.04 -4.19
N ALA A 68 5.30 -3.24 -3.69
CA ALA A 68 6.39 -4.06 -4.21
C ALA A 68 6.15 -4.50 -5.68
N SER A 69 4.90 -4.82 -6.01
CA SER A 69 4.49 -5.26 -7.33
C SER A 69 4.54 -4.13 -8.36
N TRP A 70 3.89 -3.00 -8.09
CA TRP A 70 3.76 -1.91 -9.06
C TRP A 70 5.06 -1.14 -9.27
N PHE A 71 5.75 -0.75 -8.19
CA PHE A 71 6.97 0.04 -8.31
C PHE A 71 8.23 -0.82 -8.53
N GLY A 72 8.31 -1.99 -7.90
CA GLY A 72 9.45 -2.89 -8.10
C GLY A 72 9.34 -3.72 -9.38
N ARG A 73 8.29 -4.55 -9.46
CA ARG A 73 8.16 -5.55 -10.53
C ARG A 73 7.62 -4.99 -11.84
N VAL A 74 6.57 -4.18 -11.80
CA VAL A 74 5.94 -3.67 -13.03
C VAL A 74 6.76 -2.53 -13.61
N LEU A 75 7.05 -1.50 -12.81
CA LEU A 75 7.79 -0.32 -13.24
C LEU A 75 9.25 -0.67 -13.61
N HIS A 76 9.99 -1.33 -12.71
CA HIS A 76 11.42 -1.61 -12.93
C HIS A 76 11.75 -3.04 -13.39
N GLY A 77 10.75 -3.92 -13.51
CA GLY A 77 10.97 -5.27 -14.04
C GLY A 77 11.65 -6.24 -13.08
N ARG A 78 11.83 -5.86 -11.81
CA ARG A 78 12.53 -6.67 -10.81
C ARG A 78 11.71 -7.89 -10.40
N GLU A 79 12.39 -8.88 -9.82
CA GLU A 79 11.71 -9.98 -9.15
C GLU A 79 11.01 -9.48 -7.89
N MET A 80 9.94 -10.17 -7.49
CA MET A 80 9.27 -9.85 -6.23
C MET A 80 10.21 -10.19 -5.06
N PRO A 81 10.27 -9.37 -4.01
CA PRO A 81 10.97 -9.75 -2.79
C PRO A 81 10.16 -10.80 -1.99
N GLU A 82 10.81 -11.40 -0.99
CA GLU A 82 10.08 -12.14 0.05
C GLU A 82 9.16 -11.20 0.84
N PRO A 83 8.00 -11.69 1.34
CA PRO A 83 7.52 -13.08 1.26
C PRO A 83 6.79 -13.42 -0.06
N TRP A 84 6.63 -12.45 -0.95
CA TRP A 84 5.83 -12.60 -2.17
C TRP A 84 6.44 -13.55 -3.20
N ALA A 85 7.77 -13.66 -3.19
CA ALA A 85 8.52 -14.54 -4.08
C ALA A 85 8.23 -16.03 -3.83
N SER A 86 8.11 -16.42 -2.56
CA SER A 86 7.90 -17.80 -2.14
C SER A 86 6.43 -18.17 -1.90
N ALA A 87 5.51 -17.21 -1.95
CA ALA A 87 4.08 -17.46 -1.80
C ALA A 87 3.53 -18.37 -2.92
N ASP A 88 2.69 -19.34 -2.53
CA ASP A 88 2.02 -20.26 -3.45
C ASP A 88 0.75 -19.62 -4.05
N TRP A 89 0.97 -18.72 -5.01
CA TRP A 89 -0.09 -17.98 -5.71
C TRP A 89 -1.04 -18.85 -6.53
N ASP A 90 -0.64 -20.09 -6.86
CA ASP A 90 -1.48 -21.05 -7.58
C ASP A 90 -2.47 -21.74 -6.63
N ALA A 91 -2.05 -22.03 -5.39
CA ALA A 91 -2.92 -22.54 -4.34
C ALA A 91 -3.86 -21.47 -3.77
N ASP A 92 -3.39 -20.24 -3.62
CA ASP A 92 -4.18 -19.11 -3.12
C ASP A 92 -3.86 -17.82 -3.86
N ARG A 93 -4.81 -17.33 -4.65
CA ARG A 93 -4.64 -16.12 -5.46
C ARG A 93 -4.72 -14.83 -4.65
N ASP A 94 -5.30 -14.89 -3.45
CA ASP A 94 -5.43 -13.79 -2.50
C ASP A 94 -4.59 -14.09 -1.26
N TRP A 95 -3.45 -14.78 -1.44
CA TRP A 95 -2.58 -15.25 -0.36
C TRP A 95 -2.20 -14.14 0.62
N GLU A 96 -1.96 -12.94 0.13
CA GLU A 96 -1.65 -11.79 0.98
C GLU A 96 -2.80 -11.41 1.90
N MET A 97 -4.05 -11.61 1.47
CA MET A 97 -5.22 -11.35 2.29
C MET A 97 -5.43 -12.45 3.33
N THR A 98 -5.31 -13.72 2.92
CA THR A 98 -5.60 -14.87 3.78
C THR A 98 -4.49 -15.12 4.80
N SER A 99 -3.23 -14.95 4.40
CA SER A 99 -2.07 -15.19 5.26
C SER A 99 -1.82 -14.10 6.29
N ALA A 100 -2.41 -12.90 6.13
CA ALA A 100 -2.21 -11.78 7.05
C ALA A 100 -2.62 -12.10 8.51
N ALA A 101 -3.53 -13.05 8.71
CA ALA A 101 -3.92 -13.53 10.04
C ALA A 101 -2.81 -14.32 10.77
N HIS A 102 -1.73 -14.68 10.08
CA HIS A 102 -0.58 -15.40 10.63
C HIS A 102 0.59 -14.48 10.97
N ASP A 103 0.54 -13.22 10.55
CA ASP A 103 1.56 -12.22 10.86
C ASP A 103 1.18 -11.44 12.13
N SER A 104 2.17 -11.13 12.95
CA SER A 104 1.99 -10.20 14.06
C SER A 104 1.73 -8.76 13.57
N PRO A 105 1.13 -7.89 14.41
CA PRO A 105 0.94 -6.49 14.07
C PRO A 105 2.23 -5.77 13.66
N ASP A 106 3.36 -6.09 14.30
CA ASP A 106 4.65 -5.47 14.01
C ASP A 106 5.24 -5.97 12.69
N GLU A 107 5.02 -7.25 12.35
CA GLU A 107 5.42 -7.81 11.05
C GLU A 107 4.65 -7.15 9.91
N LEU A 108 3.32 -7.00 10.05
CA LEU A 108 2.48 -6.35 9.03
C LEU A 108 2.89 -4.88 8.79
N ARG A 109 3.11 -4.12 9.87
CA ARG A 109 3.54 -2.73 9.75
C ARG A 109 4.94 -2.63 9.15
N ARG A 110 5.89 -3.43 9.62
CA ARG A 110 7.25 -3.45 9.06
C ARG A 110 7.25 -3.79 7.57
N LEU A 111 6.47 -4.79 7.16
CA LEU A 111 6.36 -5.18 5.76
C LEU A 111 5.82 -4.04 4.89
N MET A 112 4.81 -3.32 5.38
CA MET A 112 4.30 -2.12 4.74
C MET A 112 5.36 -1.01 4.65
N ASP A 113 6.10 -0.76 5.72
CA ASP A 113 7.15 0.28 5.79
C ASP A 113 8.27 0.00 4.81
N GLU A 114 8.78 -1.23 4.80
CA GLU A 114 9.85 -1.64 3.90
C GLU A 114 9.42 -1.55 2.43
N SER A 115 8.19 -1.98 2.12
CA SER A 115 7.61 -1.84 0.78
C SER A 115 7.46 -0.38 0.34
N VAL A 116 6.96 0.50 1.21
CA VAL A 116 6.82 1.93 0.91
C VAL A 116 8.18 2.59 0.70
N GLU A 117 9.16 2.32 1.56
CA GLU A 117 10.50 2.90 1.44
C GLU A 117 11.19 2.44 0.16
N GLN A 118 11.00 1.19 -0.26
CA GLN A 118 11.50 0.73 -1.55
C GLN A 118 10.77 1.40 -2.72
N ALA A 119 9.44 1.54 -2.64
CA ALA A 119 8.65 2.21 -3.65
C ALA A 119 9.05 3.69 -3.81
N ARG A 120 9.36 4.41 -2.72
CA ARG A 120 9.90 5.78 -2.77
C ARG A 120 11.18 5.84 -3.61
N ARG A 121 12.15 4.96 -3.33
CA ARG A 121 13.40 4.87 -4.11
C ARG A 121 13.15 4.60 -5.59
N ASP A 122 12.15 3.77 -5.89
CA ASP A 122 11.79 3.41 -7.27
C ASP A 122 11.12 4.55 -8.03
N ILE A 123 10.26 5.31 -7.34
CA ILE A 123 9.63 6.52 -7.88
C ILE A 123 10.69 7.56 -8.16
N ASP A 124 11.59 7.84 -7.20
CA ASP A 124 12.68 8.82 -7.37
C ASP A 124 13.59 8.46 -8.55
N ALA A 125 13.94 7.19 -8.70
CA ALA A 125 14.75 6.71 -9.82
C ALA A 125 14.04 6.92 -11.18
N ALA A 126 12.77 6.56 -11.27
CA ALA A 126 11.98 6.73 -12.51
C ALA A 126 11.77 8.22 -12.84
N LEU A 127 11.52 9.06 -11.84
CA LEU A 127 11.41 10.51 -12.01
C LEU A 127 12.72 11.12 -12.51
N ALA A 128 13.86 10.69 -11.97
CA ALA A 128 15.17 11.17 -12.40
C ALA A 128 15.53 10.76 -13.84
N GLU A 129 15.09 9.58 -14.29
CA GLU A 129 15.41 9.06 -15.63
C GLU A 129 14.47 9.57 -16.72
N GLY A 130 13.15 9.52 -16.49
CA GLY A 130 12.15 9.82 -17.52
C GLY A 130 11.00 10.70 -17.04
N GLY A 131 11.07 11.21 -15.82
CA GLY A 131 9.96 11.95 -15.20
C GLY A 131 8.70 11.10 -15.12
N LEU A 132 7.56 11.77 -15.19
CA LEU A 132 6.24 11.11 -15.16
C LEU A 132 5.94 10.26 -16.40
N ASP A 133 6.68 10.44 -17.49
CA ASP A 133 6.54 9.69 -18.73
C ASP A 133 7.45 8.45 -18.81
N PHE A 134 8.25 8.18 -17.76
CA PHE A 134 9.03 6.96 -17.66
C PHE A 134 8.15 5.72 -17.86
N LEU A 135 8.56 4.82 -18.75
CA LEU A 135 7.78 3.65 -19.14
C LEU A 135 8.19 2.43 -18.32
N SER A 136 7.19 1.78 -17.74
CA SER A 136 7.34 0.51 -17.01
C SER A 136 7.96 -0.61 -17.84
N ALA A 137 8.77 -1.45 -17.21
CA ALA A 137 9.40 -2.60 -17.83
C ALA A 137 8.39 -3.69 -18.24
N LYS A 138 7.27 -3.83 -17.51
CA LYS A 138 6.20 -4.78 -17.82
C LYS A 138 5.05 -4.08 -18.54
N GLN A 139 4.30 -4.85 -19.33
CA GLN A 139 3.15 -4.38 -20.07
C GLN A 139 1.84 -4.82 -19.41
N SER A 140 0.77 -4.05 -19.65
CA SER A 140 -0.61 -4.47 -19.38
C SER A 140 -0.90 -5.78 -20.08
N ARG A 141 -1.37 -6.78 -19.31
CA ARG A 141 -1.79 -8.09 -19.86
C ARG A 141 -2.94 -7.97 -20.86
N LYS A 142 -3.77 -6.93 -20.73
CA LYS A 142 -4.96 -6.72 -21.57
C LYS A 142 -4.62 -5.94 -22.84
N GLU A 143 -3.88 -4.86 -22.70
CA GLU A 143 -3.65 -3.90 -23.80
C GLU A 143 -2.28 -4.09 -24.48
N ASN A 144 -1.39 -4.93 -23.93
CA ASN A 144 0.00 -5.13 -24.40
C ASN A 144 0.78 -3.81 -24.57
N ARG A 145 0.55 -2.88 -23.65
CA ARG A 145 1.20 -1.56 -23.60
C ARG A 145 1.88 -1.34 -22.25
N GLN A 146 3.01 -0.63 -22.28
CA GLN A 146 3.67 -0.17 -21.06
C GLN A 146 2.83 0.91 -20.39
N PHE A 147 2.89 0.93 -19.06
CA PHE A 147 2.36 2.01 -18.23
C PHE A 147 3.41 3.12 -18.09
N THR A 148 2.98 4.37 -18.01
CA THR A 148 3.84 5.47 -17.54
C THR A 148 3.88 5.49 -16.01
N LEU A 149 4.93 6.08 -15.42
CA LEU A 149 4.96 6.34 -13.99
C LEU A 149 3.74 7.14 -13.53
N ARG A 150 3.30 8.14 -14.30
CA ARG A 150 2.07 8.89 -14.05
C ARG A 150 0.86 7.98 -13.85
N TRP A 151 0.68 7.00 -14.75
CA TRP A 151 -0.45 6.08 -14.67
C TRP A 151 -0.36 5.20 -13.42
N ILE A 152 0.84 4.70 -13.10
CA ILE A 152 1.05 3.84 -11.91
C ILE A 152 0.81 4.63 -10.62
N LEU A 153 1.29 5.87 -10.51
CA LEU A 153 1.04 6.73 -9.35
C LEU A 153 -0.46 6.97 -9.15
N LEU A 154 -1.19 7.31 -10.21
CA LEU A 154 -2.64 7.49 -10.15
C LEU A 154 -3.38 6.21 -9.73
N HIS A 155 -2.98 5.07 -10.27
CA HIS A 155 -3.57 3.78 -9.89
C HIS A 155 -3.28 3.42 -8.43
N MET A 156 -2.06 3.68 -7.94
CA MET A 156 -1.74 3.44 -6.53
C MET A 156 -2.51 4.39 -5.60
N ILE A 157 -2.69 5.66 -5.97
CA ILE A 157 -3.55 6.59 -5.24
C ILE A 157 -4.99 6.07 -5.19
N GLU A 158 -5.54 5.59 -6.31
CA GLU A 158 -6.88 5.00 -6.39
C GLU A 158 -7.00 3.76 -5.48
N GLU A 159 -6.04 2.85 -5.53
CA GLU A 159 -6.03 1.65 -4.68
C GLU A 159 -6.02 2.02 -3.20
N TYR A 160 -5.13 2.90 -2.77
CA TYR A 160 -5.14 3.34 -1.37
C TYR A 160 -6.41 4.07 -0.99
N ALA A 161 -6.92 5.00 -1.81
CA ALA A 161 -8.13 5.75 -1.50
C ALA A 161 -9.34 4.81 -1.32
N ARG A 162 -9.47 3.80 -2.20
CA ARG A 162 -10.50 2.76 -2.08
C ARG A 162 -10.37 1.99 -0.76
N HIS A 163 -9.17 1.52 -0.43
CA HIS A 163 -8.95 0.70 0.75
C HIS A 163 -8.97 1.49 2.06
N ASN A 164 -8.62 2.78 2.04
CA ASN A 164 -8.77 3.67 3.19
C ASN A 164 -10.24 3.84 3.56
N GLY A 165 -11.14 3.95 2.58
CA GLY A 165 -12.59 3.94 2.85
C GLY A 165 -13.07 2.63 3.48
N HIS A 166 -12.50 1.49 3.11
CA HIS A 166 -12.77 0.22 3.82
C HIS A 166 -12.19 0.24 5.23
N ALA A 167 -10.98 0.77 5.41
CA ALA A 167 -10.30 0.85 6.68
C ALA A 167 -11.05 1.71 7.70
N ASP A 168 -11.77 2.76 7.25
CA ASP A 168 -12.62 3.57 8.12
C ASP A 168 -13.71 2.75 8.79
N PHE A 169 -14.52 2.01 8.02
CA PHE A 169 -15.58 1.18 8.58
C PHE A 169 -15.05 0.01 9.43
N LEU A 170 -13.90 -0.55 9.04
CA LEU A 170 -13.26 -1.60 9.83
C LEU A 170 -12.74 -1.05 11.16
N ARG A 171 -12.13 0.13 11.17
CA ARG A 171 -11.63 0.76 12.39
C ARG A 171 -12.78 1.16 13.32
N GLU A 172 -13.84 1.73 12.77
CA GLU A 172 -15.04 2.07 13.54
C GLU A 172 -15.66 0.83 14.20
N ASN A 173 -15.73 -0.31 13.51
CA ASN A 173 -16.18 -1.59 14.11
C ASN A 173 -15.25 -2.06 15.25
N VAL A 174 -13.95 -1.82 15.13
CA VAL A 174 -12.96 -2.26 16.12
C VAL A 174 -13.10 -1.52 17.45
N ASP A 175 -13.11 -0.19 17.43
CA ASP A 175 -13.03 0.64 18.65
C ASP A 175 -13.85 1.94 18.59
N GLY A 176 -14.67 2.14 17.55
CA GLY A 176 -15.50 3.33 17.38
C GLY A 176 -14.75 4.57 16.89
N VAL A 177 -13.44 4.47 16.62
CA VAL A 177 -12.68 5.57 16.01
C VAL A 177 -13.12 5.74 14.55
N THR A 178 -13.61 6.94 14.21
CA THR A 178 -14.18 7.22 12.90
C THR A 178 -13.16 7.65 11.85
N GLY A 179 -13.63 7.70 10.60
CA GLY A 179 -13.00 8.26 9.41
C GLY A 179 -12.66 9.75 9.48
N GLU A 180 -11.81 10.17 8.54
CA GLU A 180 -11.80 11.54 7.98
C GLU A 180 -12.05 11.45 6.48
#